data_AF-A0A433HTM3-F1
#
_entry.id   AF-A0A433HTM3-F1
#
_cell.length_a   1.000
_cell.length_b   1.000
_cell.length_c   1.000
_cell.angle_alpha   90.00
_cell.angle_beta   90.00
_cell.angle_gamma   90.00
#
_symmetry.space_group_name_H-M   'P 1'
#
loop_
_entity.id
_entity.type
_entity.pdbx_description
1 polymer ?
#
loop_
_entity_poly.entity_id
_entity_poly.type
_entity_poly.pdbx_seq_one_letter_code
_entity_poly.pdbx_strand_id
1 'polypeptide(L)'
;MSKNAIAPDALAGKRPRLHHRKRGWNPMRTRYKFHHPFVWFENGGWWFKVFGECFGPYQELTEARYNLLVIQGLSRQLREAISG
;
A
#
# COMPACT_ATOMS: atom_id res chain seq x y z
N MET A 1 -55.07 50.38 -9.47
CA MET A 1 -54.45 50.39 -10.82
C MET A 1 -53.38 51.46 -10.87
N SER A 2 -52.28 51.19 -11.59
CA SER A 2 -51.18 52.11 -11.98
C SER A 2 -50.16 52.41 -10.86
N LYS A 3 -48.83 52.37 -11.04
CA LYS A 3 -47.95 52.70 -12.18
C LYS A 3 -46.65 51.86 -12.11
N ASN A 4 -46.14 51.34 -13.23
CA ASN A 4 -44.92 51.73 -13.97
C ASN A 4 -43.62 51.79 -13.12
N ALA A 5 -42.41 51.41 -13.55
CA ALA A 5 -41.86 50.76 -14.72
C ALA A 5 -40.31 50.67 -14.49
N ILE A 6 -39.61 49.97 -15.39
CA ILE A 6 -38.19 50.17 -15.79
C ILE A 6 -37.10 49.58 -14.87
N ALA A 7 -36.41 48.56 -15.43
CA ALA A 7 -35.10 48.05 -15.04
C ALA A 7 -33.98 49.06 -15.41
N PRO A 8 -32.76 48.97 -14.85
CA PRO A 8 -31.76 48.21 -15.62
C PRO A 8 -30.65 47.53 -14.81
N ASP A 9 -30.04 46.58 -15.52
CA ASP A 9 -28.66 46.11 -15.43
C ASP A 9 -27.68 46.95 -14.60
N ALA A 10 -26.87 46.27 -13.78
CA ALA A 10 -25.42 46.17 -13.99
C ALA A 10 -24.73 45.71 -12.71
N LEU A 11 -23.83 44.73 -12.87
CA LEU A 11 -22.53 44.55 -12.22
C LEU A 11 -22.23 43.04 -12.24
N ALA A 12 -21.59 42.56 -13.32
CA ALA A 12 -20.14 42.45 -13.36
C ALA A 12 -19.60 41.58 -12.21
N GLY A 13 -19.51 40.27 -12.45
CA GLY A 13 -18.95 39.33 -11.51
C GLY A 13 -18.58 38.03 -12.20
N LYS A 14 -17.46 38.07 -12.94
CA LYS A 14 -16.82 36.92 -13.59
C LYS A 14 -16.75 35.72 -12.62
N ARG A 15 -17.58 34.69 -12.84
CA ARG A 15 -17.37 33.38 -12.17
C ARG A 15 -16.44 32.55 -13.05
N PRO A 16 -15.20 32.25 -12.61
CA PRO A 16 -14.31 31.41 -13.39
C PRO A 16 -14.91 30.00 -13.48
N ARG A 17 -15.03 29.49 -14.71
CA ARG A 17 -15.30 28.08 -14.96
C ARG A 17 -14.16 27.28 -14.34
N LEU A 18 -14.41 26.69 -13.17
CA LEU A 18 -13.54 25.69 -12.57
C LEU A 18 -13.42 24.54 -13.57
N HIS A 19 -12.30 24.51 -14.29
CA HIS A 19 -11.84 23.32 -14.98
C HIS A 19 -11.85 22.20 -13.95
N HIS A 20 -12.79 21.26 -14.10
CA HIS A 20 -12.75 19.99 -13.41
C HIS A 20 -11.57 19.20 -14.01
N ARG A 21 -10.37 19.57 -13.58
CA ARG A 21 -9.14 18.81 -13.73
C ARG A 21 -9.43 17.49 -13.05
N LYS A 22 -9.86 16.48 -13.81
CA LYS A 22 -9.79 15.08 -13.37
C LYS A 22 -8.31 14.78 -13.17
N ARG A 23 -7.79 15.14 -12.00
CA ARG A 23 -6.61 14.48 -11.44
C ARG A 23 -7.04 13.03 -11.34
N GLY A 24 -6.61 12.22 -12.30
CA GLY A 24 -6.67 10.78 -12.19
C GLY A 24 -6.04 10.45 -10.85
N TRP A 25 -6.90 10.09 -9.90
CA TRP A 25 -6.47 9.36 -8.73
C TRP A 25 -5.86 8.09 -9.32
N ASN A 26 -4.53 8.00 -9.32
CA ASN A 26 -3.86 6.78 -9.68
C ASN A 26 -3.66 6.02 -8.36
N PRO A 27 -4.57 5.10 -7.98
CA PRO A 27 -4.31 4.19 -6.88
C PRO A 27 -3.31 3.11 -7.36
N MET A 28 -2.13 3.53 -7.84
CA MET A 28 -0.91 2.77 -7.56
C MET A 28 -0.49 3.06 -6.10
N ARG A 29 -1.44 2.99 -5.17
CA ARG A 29 -1.14 2.41 -3.86
C ARG A 29 -0.93 0.94 -4.16
N THR A 30 0.28 0.62 -4.63
CA THR A 30 0.80 -0.74 -4.69
C THR A 30 0.35 -1.36 -3.38
N ARG A 31 -0.54 -2.35 -3.44
CA ARG A 31 -0.85 -3.18 -2.28
C ARG A 31 0.45 -3.90 -2.00
N TYR A 32 1.32 -3.26 -1.24
CA TYR A 32 2.46 -3.90 -0.60
C TYR A 32 1.80 -4.85 0.37
N LYS A 33 1.40 -6.02 -0.14
CA LYS A 33 0.94 -7.13 0.68
C LYS A 33 2.18 -7.45 1.49
N PHE A 34 2.23 -6.92 2.71
CA PHE A 34 3.18 -7.39 3.69
C PHE A 34 2.89 -8.87 3.82
N HIS A 35 3.68 -9.68 3.12
CA HIS A 35 3.69 -11.12 3.27
C HIS A 35 4.29 -11.36 4.64
N HIS A 36 3.42 -11.30 5.66
CA HIS A 36 3.81 -11.56 7.03
C HIS A 36 4.38 -12.97 7.09
N PRO A 37 5.56 -13.15 7.69
CA PRO A 37 6.13 -14.46 7.77
C PRO A 37 5.30 -15.35 8.67
N PHE A 38 5.07 -16.58 8.25
CA PHE A 38 4.33 -17.57 9.02
C PHE A 38 4.94 -18.95 8.88
N VAL A 39 4.77 -19.76 9.93
CA VAL A 39 5.29 -21.13 10.05
C VAL A 39 4.09 -22.07 10.10
N TRP A 40 4.12 -23.20 9.40
CA TRP A 40 3.08 -24.24 9.42
C TRP A 40 3.69 -25.64 9.40
N PHE A 41 2.89 -26.66 9.70
CA PHE A 41 3.28 -28.07 9.62
C PHE A 41 2.50 -28.76 8.51
N GLU A 42 3.20 -29.46 7.61
CA GLU A 42 2.61 -30.14 6.47
C GLU A 42 3.50 -31.32 6.04
N ASN A 43 2.88 -32.46 5.70
CA ASN A 43 3.56 -33.68 5.24
C ASN A 43 4.72 -34.15 6.14
N GLY A 44 4.56 -34.05 7.46
CA GLY A 44 5.55 -34.55 8.42
C GLY A 44 6.71 -33.59 8.69
N GLY A 45 6.65 -32.34 8.21
CA GLY A 45 7.68 -31.34 8.46
C GLY A 45 7.14 -29.94 8.67
N TRP A 46 8.00 -29.09 9.24
CA TRP A 46 7.75 -27.68 9.46
C TRP A 46 8.21 -26.86 8.26
N TRP A 47 7.38 -25.90 7.89
CA TRP A 47 7.60 -25.01 6.76
C TRP A 47 7.44 -23.57 7.21
N PHE A 48 8.06 -22.63 6.50
CA PHE A 48 7.73 -21.23 6.65
C PHE A 48 7.75 -20.48 5.33
N LYS A 49 7.06 -19.34 5.28
CA LYS A 49 6.97 -18.47 4.12
C LYS A 49 7.44 -17.08 4.48
N VAL A 50 8.37 -16.53 3.72
CA VAL A 50 8.92 -15.18 3.93
C VAL A 50 9.28 -14.58 2.57
N PHE A 51 9.00 -13.28 2.38
CA PHE A 51 9.23 -12.58 1.10
C PHE A 51 8.57 -13.23 -0.13
N GLY A 52 7.52 -14.03 0.06
CA GLY A 52 6.84 -14.75 -1.03
C GLY A 52 7.38 -16.15 -1.30
N GLU A 53 8.53 -16.50 -0.70
CA GLU A 53 9.23 -17.77 -0.88
C GLU A 53 8.93 -18.74 0.28
N CYS A 54 8.87 -20.04 -0.02
CA CYS A 54 8.62 -21.11 0.96
C CYS A 54 9.90 -21.91 1.25
N PHE A 55 10.11 -22.25 2.52
CA PHE A 55 11.29 -22.98 3.00
C PHE A 55 10.87 -24.16 3.88
N GLY A 56 11.54 -25.30 3.71
CA GLY A 56 11.23 -26.55 4.41
C GLY A 56 11.27 -27.76 3.46
N PRO A 57 10.88 -28.95 3.93
CA PRO A 57 10.45 -29.24 5.30
C PRO A 57 11.63 -29.33 6.28
N TYR A 58 11.45 -28.80 7.49
CA TYR A 58 12.34 -28.98 8.65
C TYR A 58 11.75 -30.03 9.61
N GLN A 59 12.60 -30.79 10.30
CA GLN A 59 12.10 -31.80 11.24
C GLN A 59 11.54 -31.15 12.51
N GLU A 60 12.21 -30.11 13.00
CA GLU A 60 11.88 -29.46 14.27
C GLU A 60 11.33 -28.04 14.07
N LEU A 61 10.31 -27.67 14.85
CA LEU A 61 9.75 -26.32 14.83
C LEU A 61 10.80 -25.25 15.14
N THR A 62 11.71 -25.57 16.07
CA THR A 62 12.79 -24.67 16.49
C THR A 62 13.75 -24.37 15.34
N GLU A 63 14.05 -25.38 14.50
CA GLU A 63 14.89 -25.22 13.33
C GLU A 63 14.22 -24.31 12.29
N ALA A 64 12.94 -24.53 12.00
CA ALA A 64 12.18 -23.67 11.09
C ALA A 64 12.14 -22.21 11.58
N ARG A 65 11.90 -21.99 12.88
CA ARG A 65 11.90 -20.65 13.49
C ARG A 65 13.27 -19.98 13.47
N TYR A 66 14.33 -20.72 13.75
CA TYR A 66 15.70 -20.22 13.69
C TYR A 66 16.03 -19.72 12.28
N ASN A 67 15.77 -20.54 11.26
CA ASN A 67 16.03 -20.19 9.86
C ASN A 67 15.21 -18.97 9.41
N LEU A 68 13.95 -18.88 9.82
CA LEU A 68 13.13 -17.70 9.56
C LEU A 68 13.76 -16.41 10.12
N LEU A 69 14.24 -16.45 11.37
CA LEU A 69 14.88 -15.29 12.02
C LEU A 69 16.18 -14.89 11.33
N VAL A 70 16.99 -15.87 10.91
CA VAL A 70 18.24 -15.64 10.14
C VAL A 70 17.92 -14.88 8.86
N ILE A 71 16.96 -15.35 8.06
CA ILE A 71 16.57 -14.72 6.79
C ILE A 71 16.04 -13.29 7.00
N GLN A 72 15.20 -13.09 8.02
CA GLN A 72 14.71 -11.76 8.38
C GLN A 72 15.84 -10.81 8.79
N GLY A 73 16.80 -11.29 9.58
CA GLY A 73 17.96 -10.55 10.05
C GLY A 73 18.88 -10.12 8.90
N LEU A 74 19.24 -11.07 8.02
CA LEU A 74 20.05 -10.80 6.83
C LEU A 74 19.36 -9.79 5.90
N SER A 75 18.05 -9.94 5.71
CA SER A 75 17.28 -9.02 4.87
C SER A 75 17.23 -7.61 5.45
N ARG A 76 17.24 -7.47 6.78
CA ARG A 76 17.35 -6.17 7.45
C ARG A 76 18.73 -5.57 7.22
N GLN A 77 19.80 -6.33 7.48
CA GLN A 77 21.18 -5.87 7.28
C GLN A 77 21.43 -5.43 5.84
N LEU A 78 20.92 -6.16 4.85
CA LEU A 78 21.06 -5.80 3.44
C LEU A 78 20.36 -4.47 3.12
N ARG A 79 19.15 -4.26 3.64
CA ARG A 79 18.43 -2.97 3.46
C ARG A 79 19.19 -1.80 4.09
N GLU A 80 19.75 -2.01 5.28
CA GLU A 80 20.58 -1.01 5.96
C GLU A 80 21.83 -0.68 5.15
N ALA A 81 22.53 -1.70 4.63
CA ALA A 81 23.74 -1.52 3.83
C ALA A 81 23.52 -0.81 2.49
N ILE A 82 22.34 -0.98 1.87
CA ILE A 82 21.99 -0.31 0.60
C ILE A 82 21.46 1.11 0.82
N SER A 83 20.93 1.40 2.02
CA SER A 83 20.31 2.70 2.32
C SER A 83 21.25 3.71 2.98
N GLY A 84 22.47 3.28 3.35
CA GLY A 84 23.53 4.14 3.90
C GLY A 84 24.51 4.58 2.83
#